data_AF-A0A5N6HCF6-F1
#
_entry.id   AF-A0A5N6HCF6-F1
#
_cell.length_a   1.000
_cell.length_b   1.000
_cell.length_c   1.000
_cell.angle_alpha   90.00
_cell.angle_beta   90.00
_cell.angle_gamma   90.00
#
_symmetry.space_group_name_H-M   'P 1'
#
loop_
_entity.id
_entity.type
_entity.pdbx_description
1 polymer ?
#
loop_
_entity_poly.entity_id
_entity_poly.type
_entity_poly.pdbx_seq_one_letter_code
_entity_poly.pdbx_strand_id
1 'polypeptide(L)'
;MAGRKNFQAATYQCIRPGELWQINWLEETGTICSMCWDITNKCLSTLLAFSKGHWTESVAAHGDKRNPDDFARWRDLAKIGTQADRILLSEQAEILEDFHGAGDLEPIDPSWPTL
;
A
#
# COMPACT_ATOMS: atom_id res chain seq x y z
N MET A 1 -1.79 11.12 -0.76
CA MET A 1 -2.92 10.44 -0.10
C MET A 1 -2.97 10.69 1.41
N ALA A 2 -2.73 11.93 1.86
CA ALA A 2 -2.79 12.25 3.29
C ALA A 2 -4.23 12.11 3.79
N GLY A 3 -4.44 11.37 4.89
CA GLY A 3 -5.77 11.04 5.40
C GLY A 3 -6.34 9.69 4.97
N ARG A 4 -5.55 8.84 4.30
CA ARG A 4 -5.87 7.42 4.06
C ARG A 4 -5.20 6.54 5.13
N LYS A 5 -5.96 5.70 5.82
CA LYS A 5 -5.49 4.70 6.79
C LYS A 5 -5.87 3.30 6.32
N ASN A 6 -4.88 2.44 6.07
CA ASN A 6 -5.08 1.12 5.50
C ASN A 6 -4.43 0.01 6.37
N PHE A 7 -4.92 -1.22 6.24
CA PHE A 7 -4.28 -2.45 6.71
C PHE A 7 -4.37 -3.49 5.60
N GLN A 8 -3.36 -4.35 5.45
CA GLN A 8 -3.26 -5.18 4.26
C GLN A 8 -2.43 -6.44 4.52
N ALA A 9 -2.89 -7.58 3.98
CA ALA A 9 -2.03 -8.74 3.83
C ALA A 9 -1.00 -8.46 2.73
N ALA A 10 0.25 -8.76 3.01
CA ALA A 10 1.34 -8.56 2.07
C ALA A 10 2.16 -9.85 1.96
N THR A 11 2.82 -10.00 0.83
CA THR A 11 3.84 -11.03 0.61
C THR A 11 5.20 -10.44 0.88
N TYR A 12 6.05 -11.22 1.54
CA TYR A 12 7.39 -10.82 1.94
C TYR A 12 8.39 -11.80 1.33
N GLN A 13 9.38 -11.27 0.62
CA GLN A 13 10.46 -12.05 0.04
C GLN A 13 11.80 -11.49 0.51
N CYS A 14 12.59 -12.35 1.17
CA CYS A 14 13.98 -12.02 1.46
C CYS A 14 14.79 -12.09 0.16
N ILE A 15 15.32 -10.95 -0.31
CA ILE A 15 16.21 -10.91 -1.47
C ILE A 15 17.65 -11.17 -1.01
N ARG A 16 18.08 -10.48 0.05
CA ARG A 16 19.39 -10.65 0.67
C ARG A 16 19.25 -10.60 2.20
N PRO A 17 19.55 -11.70 2.91
CA PRO A 17 19.36 -11.77 4.36
C PRO A 17 20.06 -10.63 5.09
N GLY A 18 19.31 -9.97 5.98
CA GLY A 18 19.81 -8.85 6.79
C GLY A 18 19.98 -7.52 6.04
N GLU A 19 19.75 -7.47 4.72
CA GLU A 19 20.07 -6.28 3.92
C GLU A 19 18.91 -5.80 3.05
N LEU A 20 18.20 -6.71 2.39
CA LEU A 20 17.23 -6.33 1.35
C LEU A 20 16.02 -7.26 1.34
N TRP A 21 14.84 -6.64 1.45
CA TRP A 21 13.55 -7.32 1.42
C TRP A 21 12.66 -6.72 0.35
N GLN A 22 11.81 -7.55 -0.25
CA GLN A 22 10.72 -7.11 -1.11
C GLN A 22 9.38 -7.40 -0.45
N ILE A 23 8.48 -6.42 -0.52
CA ILE A 23 7.16 -6.43 0.10
C ILE A 23 6.16 -6.03 -0.99
N ASN A 24 5.18 -6.90 -1.25
CA ASN A 24 4.22 -6.69 -2.33
C ASN A 24 2.78 -6.97 -1.87
N TRP A 25 1.83 -6.14 -2.29
CA TRP A 25 0.41 -6.33 -2.03
C TRP A 25 -0.49 -5.71 -3.11
N LEU A 26 -1.75 -6.13 -3.12
CA LEU A 26 -2.82 -5.56 -3.92
C LEU A 26 -3.82 -4.87 -2.99
N GLU A 27 -4.17 -3.61 -3.26
CA GLU A 27 -5.17 -2.88 -2.49
C GLU A 27 -6.58 -3.02 -3.09
N GLU A 28 -7.62 -2.79 -2.29
CA GLU A 28 -9.02 -2.84 -2.72
C GLU A 28 -9.40 -1.78 -3.74
N THR A 29 -8.64 -0.69 -3.84
CA THR A 29 -8.75 0.26 -4.95
C THR A 29 -8.25 -0.31 -6.27
N GLY A 30 -7.74 -1.54 -6.25
CA GLY A 30 -7.06 -2.19 -7.36
C GLY A 30 -5.61 -1.76 -7.50
N THR A 31 -5.03 -0.92 -6.65
CA THR A 31 -3.62 -0.47 -6.78
C THR A 31 -2.67 -1.61 -6.45
N ILE A 32 -1.65 -1.80 -7.29
CA ILE A 32 -0.57 -2.76 -7.02
C ILE A 32 0.57 -1.98 -6.35
N CYS A 33 1.04 -2.50 -5.21
CA CYS A 33 2.15 -1.93 -4.49
C CYS A 33 3.30 -2.93 -4.45
N SER A 34 4.48 -2.51 -4.87
CA SER A 34 5.74 -3.22 -4.70
C SER A 34 6.75 -2.29 -4.05
N MET A 35 7.45 -2.78 -3.04
CA MET A 35 8.45 -2.03 -2.31
C MET A 35 9.66 -2.90 -2.02
N CYS A 36 10.85 -2.37 -2.27
CA CYS A 36 12.10 -2.90 -1.78
C CYS A 36 12.54 -2.08 -0.57
N TRP A 37 12.72 -2.76 0.56
CA TRP A 37 13.28 -2.18 1.77
C TRP A 37 14.77 -2.51 1.86
N ASP A 38 15.61 -1.49 1.62
CA ASP A 38 17.05 -1.58 1.72
C ASP A 38 17.50 -1.10 3.10
N ILE A 39 17.80 -2.07 3.96
CA ILE A 39 18.19 -1.86 5.35
C ILE A 39 19.57 -1.21 5.40
N THR A 40 20.48 -1.65 4.52
CA THR A 40 21.88 -1.21 4.50
C THR A 40 21.98 0.25 4.07
N ASN A 41 21.24 0.63 3.03
CA ASN A 41 21.26 2.00 2.48
C ASN A 41 20.19 2.92 3.09
N LYS A 42 19.37 2.43 4.03
CA LYS A 42 18.29 3.19 4.68
C LYS A 42 17.35 3.86 3.68
N CYS A 43 16.90 3.10 2.67
CA CYS A 43 15.98 3.62 1.68
C CYS A 43 14.88 2.61 1.31
N LEU A 44 13.78 3.15 0.78
CA LEU A 44 12.68 2.41 0.20
C LEU A 44 12.61 2.73 -1.29
N SER A 45 12.62 1.71 -2.13
CA SER A 45 12.38 1.86 -3.58
C SER A 45 11.04 1.24 -3.92
N THR A 46 10.16 1.97 -4.59
CA THR A 46 8.78 1.53 -4.85
C THR A 46 8.46 1.47 -6.34
N LEU A 47 7.57 0.55 -6.69
CA LEU A 47 6.73 0.64 -7.88
C LEU A 47 5.29 0.58 -7.41
N LEU A 48 4.57 1.68 -7.59
CA LEU A 48 3.14 1.77 -7.37
C LEU A 48 2.43 1.82 -8.72
N ALA A 49 1.50 0.91 -8.96
CA ALA A 49 0.68 0.91 -10.16
C ALA A 49 -0.76 1.29 -9.79
N PHE A 50 -1.04 2.59 -9.73
CA PHE A 50 -2.36 3.11 -9.39
C PHE A 50 -3.39 2.69 -10.43
N SER A 51 -4.53 2.16 -9.97
CA SER A 51 -5.69 1.99 -10.86
C SER A 51 -6.19 3.35 -11.33
N LYS A 52 -6.87 3.39 -12.48
CA LYS A 52 -7.44 4.63 -13.01
C LYS A 52 -8.35 5.31 -11.99
N GLY A 53 -9.26 4.56 -11.35
CA GLY A 53 -10.14 5.10 -10.31
C GLY A 53 -9.39 5.70 -9.13
N HIS A 54 -8.39 5.00 -8.58
CA HIS A 54 -7.58 5.55 -7.48
C HIS A 54 -6.86 6.83 -7.92
N TRP A 55 -6.31 6.88 -9.14
CA TRP A 55 -5.58 8.03 -9.64
C TRP A 55 -6.49 9.25 -9.89
N THR A 56 -7.59 9.06 -10.62
CA THR A 56 -8.45 10.17 -11.05
C THR A 56 -9.42 10.63 -9.97
N GLU A 57 -9.77 9.75 -9.02
CA GLU A 57 -10.67 10.04 -7.90
C GLU A 57 -9.93 9.89 -6.56
N SER A 58 -8.72 10.46 -6.45
CA SER A 58 -7.84 10.29 -5.29
C SER A 58 -8.49 10.66 -3.94
N VAL A 59 -9.33 11.69 -3.89
CA VAL A 59 -10.10 12.07 -2.69
C VAL A 59 -11.05 10.94 -2.27
N ALA A 60 -11.60 10.20 -3.22
CA ALA A 60 -12.46 9.06 -2.97
C ALA A 60 -11.69 7.84 -2.39
N ALA A 61 -10.37 7.88 -2.33
CA ALA A 61 -9.52 6.89 -1.69
C ALA A 61 -9.01 7.32 -0.30
N HIS A 62 -9.41 8.50 0.21
CA HIS A 62 -9.17 8.87 1.63
C HIS A 62 -10.08 8.07 2.57
N GLY A 63 -9.86 8.14 3.89
CA GLY A 63 -10.68 7.46 4.90
C GLY A 63 -9.94 6.31 5.59
N ASP A 64 -10.69 5.49 6.32
CA ASP A 64 -10.15 4.37 7.09
C ASP A 64 -10.77 3.05 6.63
N LYS A 65 -9.95 2.06 6.27
CA LYS A 65 -10.43 0.73 5.85
C LYS A 65 -11.33 0.05 6.88
N ARG A 66 -11.16 0.39 8.16
CA ARG A 66 -12.00 -0.13 9.26
C ARG A 66 -13.44 0.38 9.18
N ASN A 67 -13.67 1.49 8.49
CA ASN A 67 -15.00 1.98 8.18
C ASN A 67 -15.59 1.22 6.98
N PRO A 68 -16.73 0.52 7.14
CA PRO A 68 -17.35 -0.24 6.06
C PRO A 68 -17.68 0.59 4.80
N ASP A 69 -18.04 1.87 4.95
CA ASP A 69 -18.41 2.74 3.83
C ASP A 69 -17.18 3.15 3.02
N ASP A 70 -16.07 3.46 3.69
CA ASP A 70 -14.79 3.74 3.05
C ASP A 70 -14.28 2.51 2.31
N PHE A 71 -14.38 1.34 2.95
CA PHE A 71 -13.97 0.07 2.37
C PHE A 71 -14.78 -0.30 1.12
N ALA A 72 -16.10 -0.14 1.16
CA ALA A 72 -16.97 -0.37 0.00
C ALA A 72 -16.63 0.59 -1.15
N ARG A 73 -16.49 1.89 -0.84
CA ARG A 73 -16.11 2.93 -1.80
C ARG A 73 -14.77 2.63 -2.48
N TRP A 74 -13.78 2.15 -1.74
CA TRP A 74 -12.48 1.78 -2.33
C TRP A 74 -12.60 0.64 -3.34
N ARG A 75 -13.44 -0.37 -3.06
CA ARG A 75 -13.71 -1.45 -4.02
C ARG A 75 -14.39 -0.96 -5.30
N ASP A 76 -15.19 0.09 -5.21
CA ASP A 76 -15.81 0.70 -6.39
C ASP A 76 -14.77 1.41 -7.27
N LEU A 77 -13.74 2.02 -6.68
CA LEU A 77 -12.64 2.62 -7.44
C LEU A 77 -11.89 1.60 -8.31
N ALA A 78 -11.76 0.35 -7.85
CA ALA A 78 -11.11 -0.71 -8.64
C ALA A 78 -11.86 -1.06 -9.93
N LYS A 79 -13.14 -0.71 -10.02
CA LYS A 79 -13.99 -1.00 -11.19
C LYS A 79 -13.85 0.07 -12.29
N ILE A 80 -13.18 1.20 -12.00
CA ILE A 80 -13.00 2.29 -12.94
C ILE A 80 -11.75 2.02 -13.79
N GLY A 81 -11.96 1.82 -15.10
CA GLY A 81 -10.91 1.54 -16.07
C GLY A 81 -10.48 0.08 -16.10
N THR A 82 -9.31 -0.16 -16.69
CA THR A 82 -8.74 -1.49 -16.90
C THR A 82 -7.29 -1.54 -16.39
N GLN A 83 -6.68 -2.73 -16.40
CA GLN A 83 -5.28 -2.91 -16.01
C GLN A 83 -4.31 -2.10 -16.90
N ALA A 84 -4.68 -1.82 -18.15
CA ALA A 84 -3.87 -1.05 -19.08
C ALA A 84 -3.90 0.46 -18.80
N ASP A 85 -4.88 0.95 -18.04
CA ASP A 85 -5.02 2.37 -17.69
C ASP A 85 -4.17 2.78 -16.47
N ARG A 86 -3.37 1.88 -15.93
CA ARG A 86 -2.62 2.13 -14.70
C ARG A 86 -1.55 3.20 -14.89
N ILE A 87 -1.44 4.05 -13.87
CA ILE A 87 -0.33 5.00 -13.76
C ILE A 87 0.76 4.35 -12.91
N LEU A 88 1.94 4.18 -13.50
CA LEU A 88 3.12 3.65 -12.83
C LEU A 88 3.89 4.80 -12.19
N LEU A 89 4.13 4.70 -10.89
CA LEU A 89 4.93 5.64 -10.13
C LEU A 89 6.10 4.87 -9.52
N SER A 90 7.31 5.18 -9.97
CA SER A 90 8.55 4.56 -9.50
C SER A 90 9.36 5.61 -8.77
N GLU A 91 9.35 5.55 -7.44
CA GLU A 91 9.96 6.57 -6.59
C GLU A 91 10.77 5.93 -5.47
N GLN A 92 11.75 6.68 -4.99
CA GLN A 92 12.60 6.30 -3.86
C GLN A 92 12.41 7.28 -2.70
N ALA A 93 12.48 6.77 -1.49
CA ALA A 93 12.45 7.58 -0.26
C ALA A 93 13.57 7.16 0.69
N GLU A 94 14.08 8.13 1.45
CA GLU A 94 15.03 7.89 2.54
C GLU A 94 14.27 7.53 3.83
N ILE A 95 14.80 6.57 4.59
CA ILE A 95 14.27 6.19 5.89
C ILE A 95 14.85 7.13 6.93
N LEU A 96 13.98 7.98 7.50
CA LEU A 96 14.37 8.94 8.54
C LEU A 96 14.44 8.30 9.93
N GLU A 97 13.54 7.37 10.23
CA GLU A 97 13.40 6.71 11.53
C GLU A 97 13.06 5.23 11.34
N ASP A 98 13.62 4.38 12.20
CA ASP A 98 13.36 2.93 12.28
C ASP A 98 13.25 2.55 13.76
N PHE A 99 12.14 1.93 14.13
CA PHE A 99 11.81 1.56 15.50
C PHE A 99 11.07 0.23 15.55
N HIS A 100 11.21 -0.47 16.67
CA HIS A 100 10.59 -1.77 16.88
C HIS A 100 9.40 -1.66 17.82
N GLY A 101 8.28 -2.27 17.43
CA GLY A 101 7.04 -2.30 18.23
C GLY A 101 5.85 -1.77 17.46
N ALA A 102 4.69 -1.74 18.11
CA ALA A 102 3.45 -1.27 17.49
C ALA A 102 3.44 0.26 17.26
N GLY A 103 4.21 1.04 18.02
CA GLY A 103 4.14 2.50 17.98
C GLY A 103 2.71 2.99 18.19
N ASP A 104 2.25 3.88 17.32
CA ASP A 104 0.89 4.43 17.31
C ASP A 104 -0.06 3.69 16.36
N LEU A 105 0.29 2.47 15.92
CA LEU A 105 -0.56 1.70 15.02
C LEU A 105 -1.84 1.25 15.71
N GLU A 106 -2.98 1.52 15.07
CA GLU A 106 -4.28 1.04 15.50
C GLU A 106 -4.39 -0.50 15.34
N PRO A 107 -5.01 -1.21 16.31
CA PRO A 107 -5.18 -2.65 16.22
C PRO A 107 -5.86 -3.13 14.94
N ILE A 108 -5.51 -4.34 14.53
CA ILE A 108 -6.11 -5.06 13.41
C ILE A 108 -6.59 -6.43 13.88
N ASP A 109 -7.74 -6.86 13.39
CA ASP A 109 -8.19 -8.24 13.53
C ASP A 109 -7.68 -9.04 12.32
N PRO A 110 -6.89 -10.12 12.52
CA PRO A 110 -6.41 -10.95 11.42
C PRO A 110 -7.52 -11.61 10.58
N SER A 111 -8.75 -11.66 11.08
CA SER A 111 -9.91 -12.15 10.33
C SER A 111 -10.53 -11.11 9.38
N TRP A 112 -10.13 -9.83 9.48
CA TRP A 112 -10.64 -8.80 8.62
C TRP A 112 -10.21 -9.01 7.16
N PRO A 113 -11.11 -8.74 6.20
CA PRO A 113 -10.84 -9.03 4.80
C PRO A 113 -9.77 -8.10 4.24
N THR A 114 -8.83 -8.71 3.52
CA THR A 114 -7.90 -8.04 2.61
C THR A 114 -7.91 -8.76 1.27
N LEU A 115 -7.35 -8.15 0.23
CA LEU A 115 -6.98 -8.88 -1.00
C LEU A 115 -5.68 -9.67 -0.83
#